data_AF-A0AAE7M7Z9-F1
#
_entry.id   AF-A0AAE7M7Z9-F1
#
_cell.length_a   1.000
_cell.length_b   1.000
_cell.length_c   1.000
_cell.angle_alpha   90.00
_cell.angle_beta   90.00
_cell.angle_gamma   90.00
#
_symmetry.space_group_name_H-M   'P 1'
#
loop_
_entity.id
_entity.type
_entity.pdbx_description
1 polymer ?
#
loop_
_entity_poly.entity_id
_entity_poly.type
_entity_poly.pdbx_seq_one_letter_code
_entity_poly.pdbx_strand_id
1 'polypeptide(L)'
;MPDDTDLTPQDHPAEPIGTEADPSQSLLKLALAELQERRDALQQEIEQLQRRKQQIESDLSTNFAGQSDAIARRVKGFQEYLSGALQGLAQSVDTLDLVAQPVVVQPSPLDQQALEATAADAKPQAAAVAVADTFRPDEPLIRASLERFLEQPDFYADPWKLRRSLESSDTALLEDWFFNQGGRGAQPSRGNRPRNVLLSAGLIAIIGELYGDQFQTLVLAGQPERLGEWRRGLQDALGLSREDFGPNSGIVLFERSDALVERADRLEERGEVPLILIDAAERAVDIPVLQFPLWLAFAAGPDEIDSDDDLL
;
A
#
# COMPACT_ATOMS: atom_id res chain seq x y z
N MET A 1 -83.22 78.01 -12.59
CA MET A 1 -82.16 77.19 -13.20
C MET A 1 -80.90 77.43 -12.35
N PRO A 2 -80.29 76.35 -11.83
CA PRO A 2 -79.40 76.34 -10.66
C PRO A 2 -77.90 76.47 -11.04
N ASP A 3 -77.05 76.35 -10.00
CA ASP A 3 -75.60 76.06 -9.90
C ASP A 3 -74.97 77.08 -8.92
N ASP A 4 -74.83 76.84 -7.60
CA ASP A 4 -74.11 75.75 -6.89
C ASP A 4 -72.71 75.57 -7.52
N THR A 5 -71.55 75.74 -6.89
CA THR A 5 -71.04 75.41 -5.53
C THR A 5 -69.61 76.03 -5.50
N ASP A 6 -69.22 76.84 -4.53
CA ASP A 6 -68.42 76.50 -3.34
C ASP A 6 -67.01 75.89 -3.56
N LEU A 7 -66.12 76.17 -2.59
CA LEU A 7 -64.88 75.44 -2.21
C LEU A 7 -63.52 75.90 -2.79
N THR A 8 -62.84 76.69 -1.96
CA THR A 8 -61.47 76.53 -1.42
C THR A 8 -60.44 75.65 -2.16
N PRO A 9 -59.17 76.11 -2.27
CA PRO A 9 -58.08 75.30 -2.81
C PRO A 9 -57.80 74.09 -1.90
N GLN A 10 -57.81 72.90 -2.49
CA GLN A 10 -57.54 71.64 -1.82
C GLN A 10 -56.07 71.57 -1.38
N ASP A 11 -55.86 71.32 -0.08
CA ASP A 11 -54.67 70.70 0.46
C ASP A 11 -54.49 69.32 -0.17
N HIS A 12 -53.41 69.13 -0.92
CA HIS A 12 -52.81 67.81 -1.10
C HIS A 12 -51.60 67.72 -0.18
N PRO A 13 -51.58 66.80 0.81
CA PRO A 13 -50.38 66.54 1.57
C PRO A 13 -49.32 65.98 0.62
N ALA A 14 -48.15 66.63 0.61
CA ALA A 14 -46.95 66.06 0.02
C ALA A 14 -46.67 64.73 0.72
N GLU A 15 -46.86 63.62 -0.01
CA GLU A 15 -46.27 62.34 0.36
C GLU A 15 -44.76 62.55 0.53
N PRO A 16 -44.15 62.08 1.64
CA PRO A 16 -42.71 62.07 1.73
C PRO A 16 -42.18 61.10 0.69
N ILE A 17 -41.46 61.64 -0.30
CA ILE A 17 -40.67 60.87 -1.26
C ILE A 17 -39.79 59.93 -0.44
N GLY A 18 -40.16 58.65 -0.46
CA GLY A 18 -39.41 57.57 0.17
C GLY A 18 -37.98 57.63 -0.34
N THR A 19 -37.05 57.71 0.60
CA THR A 19 -35.61 57.58 0.36
C THR A 19 -35.37 56.26 -0.37
N GLU A 20 -35.06 56.32 -1.66
CA GLU A 20 -34.57 55.17 -2.42
C GLU A 20 -33.32 54.65 -1.71
N ALA A 21 -33.45 53.48 -1.09
CA ALA A 21 -32.34 52.79 -0.46
C ALA A 21 -31.37 52.35 -1.56
N ASP A 22 -30.23 53.01 -1.60
CA ASP A 22 -29.15 52.81 -2.57
C ASP A 22 -28.71 51.31 -2.57
N PRO A 23 -28.99 50.53 -3.63
CA PRO A 23 -28.81 49.07 -3.65
C PRO A 23 -27.34 48.64 -3.48
N SER A 24 -26.42 49.55 -3.77
CA SER A 24 -24.98 49.37 -3.55
C SER A 24 -24.65 49.25 -2.05
N GLN A 25 -25.35 49.99 -1.20
CA GLN A 25 -25.10 49.99 0.25
C GLN A 25 -25.66 48.75 0.94
N SER A 26 -26.75 48.17 0.42
CA SER A 26 -27.29 46.91 0.94
C SER A 26 -26.39 45.72 0.58
N LEU A 27 -25.85 45.69 -0.65
CA LEU A 27 -24.89 44.67 -1.09
C LEU A 27 -23.58 44.73 -0.27
N LEU A 28 -23.05 45.93 -0.02
CA LEU A 28 -21.85 46.10 0.81
C LEU A 28 -22.08 45.63 2.26
N LYS A 29 -23.26 45.90 2.84
CA LYS A 29 -23.61 45.42 4.18
C LYS A 29 -23.71 43.90 4.24
N LEU A 30 -24.27 43.28 3.20
CA LEU A 30 -24.43 41.83 3.12
C LEU A 30 -23.08 41.12 2.96
N ALA A 31 -22.20 41.64 2.10
CA ALA A 31 -20.84 41.13 1.93
C ALA A 31 -19.99 41.29 3.22
N LEU A 32 -20.17 42.39 3.95
CA LEU A 32 -19.48 42.61 5.23
C LEU A 32 -19.99 41.64 6.30
N ALA A 33 -21.30 41.39 6.36
CA ALA A 33 -21.89 40.39 7.25
C ALA A 33 -21.38 38.97 6.96
N GLU A 34 -21.32 38.57 5.69
CA GLU A 34 -20.81 37.25 5.29
C GLU A 34 -19.32 37.09 5.65
N LEU A 35 -18.51 38.13 5.47
CA LEU A 35 -17.10 38.13 5.88
C LEU A 35 -16.94 38.03 7.41
N GLN A 36 -17.82 38.68 8.17
CA GLN A 36 -17.82 38.58 9.63
C GLN A 36 -18.21 37.17 10.09
N GLU A 37 -19.24 36.57 9.48
CA GLU A 37 -19.67 35.21 9.77
C GLU A 37 -18.56 34.19 9.48
N ARG A 38 -17.90 34.30 8.32
CA ARG A 38 -16.75 33.42 7.97
C ARG A 38 -15.59 33.59 8.94
N ARG A 39 -15.27 34.83 9.33
CA ARG A 39 -14.22 35.09 10.32
C ARG A 39 -14.56 34.43 11.66
N ASP A 40 -15.80 34.57 12.11
CA ASP A 40 -16.24 34.06 13.42
C ASP A 40 -16.26 32.51 13.42
N ALA A 41 -16.68 31.88 12.31
CA ALA A 41 -16.61 30.44 12.13
C ALA A 41 -15.16 29.91 12.17
N LEU A 42 -14.25 30.55 11.42
CA LEU A 42 -12.84 30.19 11.42
C LEU A 42 -12.20 30.36 12.80
N GLN A 43 -12.61 31.40 13.55
CA GLN A 43 -12.08 31.64 14.88
C GLN A 43 -12.52 30.56 15.88
N GLN A 44 -13.77 30.08 15.78
CA GLN A 44 -14.25 28.95 16.58
C GLN A 44 -13.52 27.65 16.24
N GLU A 45 -13.25 27.39 14.96
CA GLU A 45 -12.51 26.21 14.51
C GLU A 45 -11.07 26.22 15.03
N ILE A 46 -10.39 27.37 14.98
CA ILE A 46 -9.05 27.54 15.55
C ILE A 46 -9.05 27.25 17.05
N GLU A 47 -10.03 27.76 17.80
CA GLU A 47 -10.13 27.48 19.23
C GLU A 47 -10.37 25.99 19.52
N GLN A 48 -11.18 25.31 18.72
CA GLN A 48 -11.42 23.87 18.85
C GLN A 48 -10.15 23.06 18.57
N LEU A 49 -9.42 23.39 17.50
CA LEU A 49 -8.17 22.74 17.15
C LEU A 49 -7.09 22.97 18.21
N GLN A 50 -7.01 24.17 18.79
CA GLN A 50 -6.08 24.48 19.87
C GLN A 50 -6.38 23.65 21.13
N ARG A 51 -7.66 23.52 21.52
CA ARG A 51 -8.06 22.66 22.65
C ARG A 51 -7.69 21.20 22.39
N ARG A 52 -7.95 20.69 21.19
CA ARG A 52 -7.62 19.30 20.81
C ARG A 52 -6.11 19.07 20.84
N LYS A 53 -5.32 20.02 20.33
CA LYS A 53 -3.85 19.97 20.41
C LYS A 53 -3.36 19.91 21.86
N GLN A 54 -3.87 20.78 22.74
CA GLN A 54 -3.48 20.80 24.15
C GLN A 54 -3.83 19.49 24.87
N GLN A 55 -5.00 18.91 24.55
CA GLN A 55 -5.40 17.63 25.10
C GLN A 55 -4.45 16.50 24.65
N ILE A 56 -4.11 16.44 23.35
CA ILE A 56 -3.16 15.46 22.82
C ILE A 56 -1.76 15.64 23.45
N GLU A 57 -1.27 16.87 23.61
CA GLU A 57 0.02 17.13 24.26
C GLU A 57 0.03 16.68 25.73
N SER A 58 -1.06 16.92 26.46
CA SER A 58 -1.25 16.44 27.83
C SER A 58 -1.26 14.92 27.90
N ASP A 59 -2.04 14.27 27.04
CA ASP A 59 -2.15 12.81 26.97
C ASP A 59 -0.82 12.16 26.58
N LEU A 60 -0.08 12.77 25.66
CA LEU A 60 1.25 12.31 25.28
C LEU A 60 2.22 12.43 26.47
N SER A 61 2.27 13.59 27.13
CA SER A 61 3.20 13.81 28.26
C SER A 61 2.92 12.88 29.45
N THR A 62 1.65 12.59 29.73
CA THR A 62 1.24 11.72 30.84
C THR A 62 1.41 10.24 30.52
N ASN A 63 1.07 9.79 29.30
CA ASN A 63 1.16 8.39 28.92
C ASN A 63 2.59 7.94 28.56
N PHE A 64 3.41 8.83 27.98
CA PHE A 64 4.74 8.45 27.49
C PHE A 64 5.76 8.21 28.62
N ALA A 65 5.68 8.97 29.71
CA ALA A 65 6.59 8.81 30.86
C ALA A 65 6.50 7.42 31.52
N GLY A 66 5.32 6.79 31.52
CA GLY A 66 5.10 5.46 32.11
C GLY A 66 5.43 4.30 31.17
N GLN A 67 5.16 4.44 29.88
CA GLN A 67 5.37 3.37 28.91
C GLN A 67 6.85 3.20 28.52
N SER A 68 7.62 4.29 28.41
CA SER A 68 9.05 4.18 28.07
C SER A 68 9.87 3.45 29.15
N ASP A 69 9.58 3.65 30.43
CA ASP A 69 10.26 2.94 31.52
C ASP A 69 9.85 1.45 31.61
N ALA A 70 8.57 1.14 31.34
CA ALA A 70 8.12 -0.25 31.25
C ALA A 70 8.75 -1.00 30.06
N ILE A 71 8.90 -0.31 28.91
CA ILE A 71 9.58 -0.85 27.72
C ILE A 71 11.07 -1.05 28.02
N ALA A 72 11.75 -0.07 28.62
CA ALA A 72 13.16 -0.19 28.99
C ALA A 72 13.42 -1.37 29.94
N ARG A 73 12.55 -1.59 30.93
CA ARG A 73 12.63 -2.76 31.83
C ARG A 73 12.38 -4.09 31.12
N ARG A 74 11.44 -4.15 30.18
CA ARG A 74 11.19 -5.37 29.37
C ARG A 74 12.35 -5.69 28.42
N VAL A 75 12.91 -4.69 27.75
CA VAL A 75 14.06 -4.86 26.85
C VAL A 75 15.28 -5.35 27.63
N LYS A 76 15.54 -4.78 28.81
CA LYS A 76 16.62 -5.23 29.68
C LYS A 76 16.40 -6.66 30.20
N GLY A 77 15.18 -7.00 30.60
CA GLY A 77 14.84 -8.37 31.02
C GLY A 77 14.98 -9.40 29.89
N PHE A 78 14.64 -9.02 28.66
CA PHE A 78 14.86 -9.87 27.48
C PHE A 78 16.35 -10.07 27.19
N GLN A 79 17.17 -9.02 27.31
CA GLN A 79 18.61 -9.10 27.16
C GLN A 79 19.25 -10.03 28.22
N GLU A 80 18.83 -9.93 29.48
CA GLU A 80 19.28 -10.80 30.57
C GLU A 80 18.86 -12.26 30.36
N TYR A 81 17.65 -12.50 29.85
CA TYR A 81 17.18 -13.84 29.50
C TYR A 81 17.97 -14.46 28.35
N LEU A 82 18.20 -13.69 27.27
CA LEU A 82 18.92 -14.17 26.09
C LEU A 82 20.38 -14.50 26.41
N SER A 83 21.04 -13.69 27.24
CA SER A 83 22.42 -13.97 27.65
C SER A 83 22.51 -15.26 28.50
N GLY A 84 21.56 -15.47 29.41
CA GLY A 84 21.45 -16.70 30.19
C GLY A 84 21.16 -17.94 29.33
N ALA A 85 20.25 -17.83 28.37
CA ALA A 85 19.91 -18.93 27.46
C ALA A 85 21.08 -19.33 26.55
N LEU A 86 21.83 -18.35 26.02
CA LEU A 86 23.02 -18.61 25.21
C LEU A 86 24.17 -19.23 26.03
N GLN A 87 24.34 -18.80 27.28
CA GLN A 87 25.32 -19.39 28.18
C GLN A 87 24.97 -20.84 28.56
N GLY A 88 23.68 -21.13 28.77
CA GLY A 88 23.19 -22.49 29.00
C GLY A 88 23.39 -23.40 27.79
N LEU A 89 23.14 -22.89 26.57
CA LEU A 89 23.41 -23.61 25.33
C LEU A 89 24.91 -23.89 25.13
N ALA A 90 25.78 -22.90 25.37
CA ALA A 90 27.23 -23.09 25.28
C ALA A 90 27.73 -24.17 26.25
N GLN A 91 27.25 -24.17 27.50
CA GLN A 91 27.59 -25.22 28.48
C GLN A 91 27.07 -26.59 28.06
N SER A 92 25.88 -26.66 27.44
CA SER A 92 25.32 -27.92 26.95
C SER A 92 26.12 -28.52 25.80
N VAL A 93 26.71 -27.69 24.94
CA VAL A 93 27.60 -28.11 23.85
C VAL A 93 28.95 -28.61 24.37
N ASP A 94 29.51 -28.00 25.42
CA ASP A 94 30.76 -28.48 26.05
C ASP A 94 30.59 -29.86 26.72
N THR A 95 29.38 -30.21 27.20
CA THR A 95 29.10 -31.55 27.74
C THR A 95 28.81 -32.62 26.67
N LEU A 96 28.62 -32.24 25.41
CA LEU A 96 28.42 -33.19 24.31
C LEU A 96 29.78 -33.68 23.78
N ASP A 97 30.20 -34.84 24.27
CA ASP A 97 31.40 -35.54 23.78
C ASP A 97 31.11 -36.11 22.37
N LEU A 98 31.42 -35.31 21.34
CA LEU A 98 31.25 -35.65 19.93
C LEU A 98 32.32 -36.64 19.48
N VAL A 99 32.11 -37.93 19.78
CA VAL A 99 32.88 -39.02 19.16
C VAL A 99 32.42 -39.20 17.70
N ALA A 100 33.11 -38.55 16.77
CA ALA A 100 32.92 -38.78 15.34
C ALA A 100 33.46 -40.18 14.98
N GLN A 101 32.57 -41.13 14.69
CA GLN A 101 32.97 -42.40 14.06
C GLN A 101 33.19 -42.16 12.56
N PRO A 102 34.38 -42.41 12.00
CA PRO A 102 34.61 -42.30 10.57
C PRO A 102 33.95 -43.48 9.86
N VAL A 103 32.79 -43.23 9.24
CA VAL A 103 32.18 -44.17 8.30
C VAL A 103 32.92 -44.04 6.97
N VAL A 104 33.73 -45.05 6.64
CA VAL A 104 34.33 -45.17 5.30
C VAL A 104 33.29 -45.86 4.40
N VAL A 105 32.56 -45.09 3.61
CA VAL A 105 31.61 -45.61 2.62
C VAL A 105 32.35 -45.80 1.30
N GLN A 106 32.51 -47.04 0.83
CA GLN A 106 32.92 -47.31 -0.55
C GLN A 106 31.69 -47.12 -1.47
N PRO A 107 31.80 -46.36 -2.57
CA PRO A 107 30.66 -46.13 -3.46
C PRO A 107 30.31 -47.38 -4.27
N SER A 108 29.01 -47.54 -4.50
CA SER A 108 28.40 -48.63 -5.27
C SER A 108 28.65 -48.42 -6.77
N PRO A 109 28.78 -49.48 -7.59
CA PRO A 109 28.94 -49.38 -9.05
C PRO A 109 27.75 -48.71 -9.77
N LEU A 110 26.62 -48.45 -9.10
CA LEU A 110 25.53 -47.64 -9.64
C LEU A 110 25.83 -46.13 -9.62
N ASP A 111 26.65 -45.67 -8.66
CA ASP A 111 26.97 -44.25 -8.50
C ASP A 111 27.90 -43.74 -9.62
N GLN A 112 28.76 -44.62 -10.15
CA GLN A 112 29.66 -44.29 -11.27
C GLN A 112 28.90 -44.08 -12.59
N GLN A 113 27.78 -44.78 -12.81
CA GLN A 113 26.96 -44.61 -14.01
C GLN A 113 26.05 -43.38 -13.95
N ALA A 114 25.68 -42.92 -12.75
CA ALA A 114 24.91 -41.69 -12.56
C ALA A 114 25.76 -40.42 -12.73
N LEU A 115 27.06 -40.49 -12.41
CA LEU A 115 28.02 -39.39 -12.55
C LEU A 115 28.37 -39.05 -14.01
N GLU A 116 28.32 -40.03 -14.92
CA GLU A 116 28.58 -39.79 -16.36
C GLU A 116 27.36 -39.19 -17.08
N ALA A 117 26.14 -39.36 -16.56
CA ALA A 117 24.90 -38.82 -17.15
C ALA A 117 24.52 -37.42 -16.64
N THR A 118 25.14 -36.93 -15.56
CA THR A 118 24.84 -35.61 -14.96
C THR A 118 25.89 -34.54 -15.24
N ALA A 119 26.94 -34.86 -16.02
CA ALA A 119 28.00 -33.93 -16.39
C ALA A 119 27.66 -32.92 -17.52
N ALA A 120 26.39 -32.88 -17.99
CA ALA A 120 25.98 -32.01 -19.10
C ALA A 120 25.02 -30.86 -18.72
N ASP A 121 24.54 -30.76 -17.48
CA ASP A 121 23.72 -29.61 -17.04
C ASP A 121 23.93 -29.32 -15.55
N ALA A 122 25.07 -28.69 -15.25
CA ALA A 122 25.33 -28.10 -13.94
C ALA A 122 25.20 -26.58 -14.05
N LYS A 123 23.98 -26.05 -13.97
CA LYS A 123 23.78 -24.67 -13.53
C LYS A 123 24.08 -24.61 -12.02
N PRO A 124 24.82 -23.60 -11.53
CA PRO A 124 25.15 -23.53 -10.12
C PRO A 124 23.88 -23.33 -9.29
N GLN A 125 23.63 -24.30 -8.41
CA GLN A 125 22.67 -24.19 -7.31
C GLN A 125 23.02 -22.91 -6.52
N ALA A 126 22.05 -21.99 -6.46
CA ALA A 126 22.18 -20.72 -5.76
C ALA A 126 22.61 -20.94 -4.30
N ALA A 127 23.84 -20.56 -4.00
CA ALA A 127 24.22 -20.17 -2.65
C ALA A 127 23.26 -19.06 -2.22
N ALA A 128 22.80 -19.08 -0.97
CA ALA A 128 21.90 -18.09 -0.39
C ALA A 128 22.36 -16.67 -0.72
N VAL A 129 21.76 -16.12 -1.77
CA VAL A 129 21.84 -14.71 -2.14
C VAL A 129 21.21 -13.99 -0.97
N ALA A 130 21.94 -13.06 -0.34
CA ALA A 130 21.32 -12.16 0.63
C ALA A 130 20.06 -11.60 -0.03
N VAL A 131 18.89 -11.66 0.62
CA VAL A 131 17.58 -11.40 -0.01
C VAL A 131 17.58 -10.13 -0.89
N ALA A 132 18.34 -9.10 -0.47
CA ALA A 132 18.59 -7.84 -1.17
C ALA A 132 19.33 -7.91 -2.54
N ASP A 133 20.06 -8.98 -2.82
CA ASP A 133 20.86 -9.12 -4.06
C ASP A 133 20.08 -9.79 -5.22
N THR A 134 18.82 -10.21 -4.99
CA THR A 134 17.99 -10.89 -6.01
C THR A 134 17.83 -10.05 -7.28
N PHE A 135 17.64 -8.74 -7.13
CA PHE A 135 17.37 -7.82 -8.23
C PHE A 135 18.58 -6.97 -8.64
N ARG A 136 19.75 -7.18 -8.01
CA ARG A 136 20.96 -6.41 -8.33
C ARG A 136 21.42 -6.52 -9.79
N PRO A 137 21.37 -7.70 -10.45
CA PRO A 137 21.74 -7.80 -11.85
C PRO A 137 20.92 -6.88 -12.76
N ASP A 138 19.66 -6.65 -12.39
CA ASP A 138 18.68 -5.90 -13.18
C ASP A 138 18.40 -4.50 -12.61
N GLU A 139 19.19 -4.04 -11.64
CA GLU A 139 19.15 -2.68 -11.08
C GLU A 139 19.05 -1.57 -12.14
N PRO A 140 19.86 -1.56 -13.23
CA PRO A 140 19.74 -0.51 -14.24
C PRO A 140 18.40 -0.54 -14.98
N LEU A 141 17.82 -1.71 -15.21
CA LEU A 141 16.51 -1.85 -15.85
C LEU A 141 15.41 -1.35 -14.91
N ILE A 142 15.43 -1.80 -13.65
CA ILE A 142 14.43 -1.40 -12.65
C ILE A 142 14.43 0.11 -12.46
N ARG A 143 15.62 0.73 -12.31
CA ARG A 143 15.73 2.18 -12.17
C ARG A 143 15.24 2.93 -13.41
N ALA A 144 15.61 2.48 -14.61
CA ALA A 144 15.14 3.10 -15.85
C ALA A 144 13.62 3.03 -15.99
N SER A 145 13.00 1.92 -15.57
CA SER A 145 11.54 1.77 -15.58
C SER A 145 10.85 2.64 -14.53
N LEU A 146 11.43 2.76 -13.33
CA LEU A 146 10.94 3.71 -12.30
C LEU A 146 11.06 5.17 -12.74
N GLU A 147 12.16 5.56 -13.40
CA GLU A 147 12.32 6.89 -13.97
C GLU A 147 11.26 7.18 -15.03
N ARG A 148 10.98 6.21 -15.92
CA ARG A 148 9.93 6.30 -16.93
C ARG A 148 8.54 6.52 -16.32
N PHE A 149 8.26 5.91 -15.17
CA PHE A 149 6.98 6.06 -14.49
C PHE A 149 6.75 7.47 -13.93
N LEU A 150 7.81 8.26 -13.72
CA LEU A 150 7.71 9.66 -13.29
C LEU A 150 7.42 10.63 -14.46
N GLU A 151 7.58 10.16 -15.70
CA GLU A 151 7.31 10.95 -16.90
C GLU A 151 5.80 11.06 -17.18
N GLN A 152 5.45 11.65 -18.33
CA GLN A 152 4.05 11.77 -18.73
C GLN A 152 3.43 10.39 -19.01
N PRO A 153 2.19 10.15 -18.58
CA PRO A 153 1.52 8.86 -18.76
C PRO A 153 1.32 8.54 -20.25
N ASP A 154 1.71 7.34 -20.66
CA ASP A 154 1.43 6.81 -21.99
C ASP A 154 0.14 6.00 -22.01
N PHE A 155 -0.97 6.66 -22.31
CA PHE A 155 -2.30 6.04 -22.37
C PHE A 155 -2.42 4.93 -23.44
N TYR A 156 -1.49 4.86 -24.40
CA TYR A 156 -1.53 3.93 -25.52
C TYR A 156 -0.42 2.88 -25.46
N ALA A 157 0.29 2.77 -24.33
CA ALA A 157 1.32 1.77 -24.16
C ALA A 157 0.79 0.35 -24.41
N ASP A 158 1.65 -0.53 -24.91
CA ASP A 158 1.33 -1.95 -25.12
C ASP A 158 0.80 -2.60 -23.83
N PRO A 159 0.03 -3.70 -23.93
CA PRO A 159 -0.38 -4.47 -22.76
C PRO A 159 0.82 -4.81 -21.86
N TRP A 160 0.60 -4.84 -20.54
CA TRP A 160 1.62 -5.10 -19.51
C TRP A 160 2.61 -3.96 -19.26
N LYS A 161 2.52 -2.84 -19.99
CA LYS A 161 3.25 -1.60 -19.68
C LYS A 161 2.36 -0.63 -18.91
N LEU A 162 2.97 0.13 -18.00
CA LEU A 162 2.25 1.12 -17.21
C LEU A 162 1.77 2.29 -18.10
N ARG A 163 0.46 2.52 -18.12
CA ARG A 163 -0.21 3.59 -18.88
C ARG A 163 -0.48 4.87 -18.07
N ARG A 164 -0.05 4.86 -16.82
CA ARG A 164 -0.26 5.90 -15.81
C ARG A 164 1.11 6.35 -15.29
N SER A 165 1.18 7.52 -14.69
CA SER A 165 2.37 8.01 -14.01
C SER A 165 2.30 7.71 -12.52
N LEU A 166 3.45 7.51 -11.89
CA LEU A 166 3.60 7.36 -10.45
C LEU A 166 4.12 8.64 -9.80
N GLU A 167 3.90 8.79 -8.50
CA GLU A 167 4.52 9.85 -7.71
C GLU A 167 5.92 9.41 -7.26
N SER A 168 6.82 10.36 -6.97
CA SER A 168 8.17 10.05 -6.48
C SER A 168 8.19 9.26 -5.17
N SER A 169 7.16 9.40 -4.34
CA SER A 169 7.00 8.57 -3.15
C SER A 169 6.65 7.12 -3.47
N ASP A 170 5.91 6.88 -4.56
CA ASP A 170 5.54 5.52 -4.97
C ASP A 170 6.75 4.80 -5.56
N THR A 171 7.55 5.50 -6.38
CA THR A 171 8.79 4.94 -6.93
C THR A 171 9.81 4.62 -5.84
N ALA A 172 9.90 5.45 -4.79
CA ALA A 172 10.77 5.18 -3.65
C ALA A 172 10.35 3.93 -2.86
N LEU A 173 9.04 3.67 -2.73
CA LEU A 173 8.53 2.45 -2.09
C LEU A 173 8.84 1.20 -2.93
N LEU A 174 8.69 1.30 -4.26
CA LEU A 174 9.07 0.22 -5.16
C LEU A 174 10.58 -0.04 -5.11
N GLU A 175 11.40 1.01 -5.11
CA GLU A 175 12.85 0.91 -4.98
C GLU A 175 13.26 0.21 -3.68
N ASP A 176 12.65 0.59 -2.55
CA ASP A 176 12.86 -0.06 -1.26
C ASP A 176 12.44 -1.54 -1.28
N TRP A 177 11.29 -1.85 -1.86
CA TRP A 177 10.82 -3.22 -1.99
C TRP A 177 11.77 -4.10 -2.84
N PHE A 178 12.30 -3.56 -3.94
CA PHE A 178 13.25 -4.27 -4.79
C PHE A 178 14.61 -4.47 -4.12
N PHE A 179 15.23 -3.40 -3.61
CA PHE A 179 16.65 -3.43 -3.23
C PHE A 179 16.89 -3.64 -1.74
N ASN A 180 15.97 -3.25 -0.87
CA ASN A 180 16.12 -3.46 0.58
C ASN A 180 15.37 -4.70 1.06
N GLN A 181 14.17 -4.94 0.51
CA GLN A 181 13.32 -6.06 0.90
C GLN A 181 13.48 -7.28 -0.02
N GLY A 182 14.17 -7.13 -1.16
CA GLY A 182 14.49 -8.23 -2.06
C GLY A 182 13.26 -8.94 -2.63
N GLY A 183 12.17 -8.19 -2.83
CA GLY A 183 10.91 -8.70 -3.36
C GLY A 183 9.95 -9.28 -2.33
N ARG A 184 10.25 -9.16 -1.03
CA ARG A 184 9.41 -9.67 0.05
C ARG A 184 9.18 -8.63 1.11
N GLY A 185 7.99 -8.04 1.14
CA GLY A 185 7.65 -7.20 2.27
C GLY A 185 6.34 -6.46 2.17
N ALA A 186 5.99 -5.87 3.30
CA ALA A 186 4.81 -5.05 3.44
C ALA A 186 5.18 -3.57 3.25
N GLN A 187 4.32 -2.84 2.54
CA GLN A 187 4.44 -1.40 2.34
C GLN A 187 3.24 -0.69 2.97
N PRO A 188 3.40 0.53 3.50
CA PRO A 188 2.26 1.30 3.96
C PRO A 188 1.30 1.56 2.80
N SER A 189 0.01 1.39 3.05
CA SER A 189 -1.03 1.76 2.10
C SER A 189 -0.92 3.24 1.72
N ARG A 190 -1.28 3.57 0.48
CA ARG A 190 -1.31 4.95 -0.05
C ARG A 190 -2.62 5.68 0.28
N GLY A 191 -3.37 5.14 1.24
CA GLY A 191 -4.59 5.70 1.82
C GLY A 191 -5.87 5.36 1.06
N ASN A 192 -5.77 4.75 -0.13
CA ASN A 192 -6.91 4.16 -0.81
C ASN A 192 -6.49 3.03 -1.77
N ARG A 193 -7.43 2.14 -2.06
CA ARG A 193 -7.24 0.98 -2.94
C ARG A 193 -6.78 1.35 -4.36
N PRO A 194 -7.37 2.33 -5.08
CA PRO A 194 -6.91 2.67 -6.43
C PRO A 194 -5.42 3.06 -6.51
N ARG A 195 -4.89 3.76 -5.50
CA ARG A 195 -3.46 4.09 -5.42
C ARG A 195 -2.59 2.85 -5.18
N ASN A 196 -3.02 1.94 -4.30
CA ASN A 196 -2.32 0.67 -4.07
C ASN A 196 -2.32 -0.21 -5.34
N VAL A 197 -3.43 -0.25 -6.07
CA VAL A 197 -3.55 -0.95 -7.36
C VAL A 197 -2.62 -0.34 -8.40
N LEU A 198 -2.52 1.00 -8.46
CA LEU A 198 -1.62 1.69 -9.38
C LEU A 198 -0.14 1.39 -9.06
N LEU A 199 0.26 1.42 -7.79
CA LEU A 199 1.61 1.03 -7.37
C LEU A 199 1.90 -0.43 -7.75
N SER A 200 0.93 -1.32 -7.54
CA SER A 200 1.02 -2.72 -7.93
C SER A 200 1.12 -2.91 -9.44
N ALA A 201 0.43 -2.10 -10.24
CA ALA A 201 0.57 -2.11 -11.68
C ALA A 201 1.99 -1.73 -12.11
N GLY A 202 2.59 -0.71 -11.50
CA GLY A 202 3.99 -0.36 -11.73
C GLY A 202 4.94 -1.52 -11.41
N LEU A 203 4.71 -2.21 -10.30
CA LEU A 203 5.45 -3.41 -9.93
C LEU A 203 5.29 -4.54 -10.97
N ILE A 204 4.05 -4.86 -11.37
CA ILE A 204 3.75 -5.89 -12.38
C ILE A 204 4.44 -5.56 -13.71
N ALA A 205 4.44 -4.30 -14.13
CA ALA A 205 5.10 -3.88 -15.37
C ALA A 205 6.62 -4.11 -15.32
N ILE A 206 7.27 -3.81 -14.19
CA ILE A 206 8.70 -4.08 -14.01
C ILE A 206 8.97 -5.59 -13.99
N ILE A 207 8.23 -6.34 -13.18
CA ILE A 207 8.39 -7.81 -13.07
C ILE A 207 8.13 -8.48 -14.43
N GLY A 208 7.20 -7.97 -15.23
CA GLY A 208 6.95 -8.47 -16.57
C GLY A 208 8.06 -8.18 -17.57
N GLU A 209 8.75 -7.04 -17.45
CA GLU A 209 9.97 -6.78 -18.22
C GLU A 209 11.12 -7.73 -17.82
N LEU A 210 11.18 -8.14 -16.54
CA LEU A 210 12.24 -9.01 -16.01
C LEU A 210 12.04 -10.50 -16.32
N TYR A 211 10.84 -11.02 -16.07
CA TYR A 211 10.53 -12.46 -16.15
C TYR A 211 9.69 -12.84 -17.38
N GLY A 212 9.18 -11.87 -18.14
CA GLY A 212 8.43 -12.11 -19.38
C GLY A 212 7.17 -12.96 -19.15
N ASP A 213 7.03 -14.05 -19.90
CA ASP A 213 5.86 -14.94 -19.79
C ASP A 213 5.96 -15.94 -18.61
N GLN A 214 7.05 -15.92 -17.84
CA GLN A 214 7.32 -16.90 -16.78
C GLN A 214 6.81 -16.47 -15.40
N PHE A 215 6.12 -15.32 -15.29
CA PHE A 215 5.53 -14.90 -14.03
C PHE A 215 4.00 -14.85 -14.13
N GLN A 216 3.35 -15.06 -12.99
CA GLN A 216 1.92 -14.80 -12.85
C GLN A 216 1.66 -14.01 -11.58
N THR A 217 0.79 -13.00 -11.70
CA THR A 217 0.35 -12.17 -10.59
C THR A 217 -0.87 -12.80 -9.92
N LEU A 218 -0.79 -13.03 -8.61
CA LEU A 218 -1.87 -13.53 -7.78
C LEU A 218 -2.28 -12.43 -6.81
N VAL A 219 -3.52 -11.95 -6.91
CA VAL A 219 -4.05 -10.90 -6.04
C VAL A 219 -4.98 -11.52 -4.99
N LEU A 220 -4.72 -11.26 -3.72
CA LEU A 220 -5.60 -11.60 -2.61
C LEU A 220 -6.42 -10.36 -2.22
N ALA A 221 -7.74 -10.44 -2.39
CA ALA A 221 -8.68 -9.44 -1.91
C ALA A 221 -10.00 -10.12 -1.49
N GLY A 222 -10.27 -10.08 -0.19
CA GLY A 222 -11.41 -10.66 0.47
C GLY A 222 -12.63 -9.79 0.29
N GLN A 223 -13.26 -9.91 -0.88
CA GLN A 223 -14.64 -9.56 -1.25
C GLN A 223 -14.75 -9.41 -2.79
N PRO A 224 -15.86 -9.82 -3.41
CA PRO A 224 -16.03 -9.71 -4.86
C PRO A 224 -16.01 -8.27 -5.37
N GLU A 225 -16.46 -7.29 -4.57
CA GLU A 225 -16.39 -5.86 -4.87
C GLU A 225 -14.93 -5.41 -5.01
N ARG A 226 -14.09 -5.82 -4.07
CA ARG A 226 -12.64 -5.51 -4.05
C ARG A 226 -11.93 -6.16 -5.22
N LEU A 227 -12.24 -7.42 -5.53
CA LEU A 227 -11.71 -8.07 -6.74
C LEU A 227 -12.12 -7.32 -8.01
N GLY A 228 -13.34 -6.79 -8.06
CA GLY A 228 -13.82 -5.94 -9.14
C GLY A 228 -13.00 -4.67 -9.31
N GLU A 229 -12.66 -3.99 -8.20
CA GLU A 229 -11.80 -2.80 -8.21
C GLU A 229 -10.37 -3.12 -8.65
N TRP A 230 -9.77 -4.18 -8.11
CA TRP A 230 -8.45 -4.66 -8.52
C TRP A 230 -8.40 -4.96 -10.01
N ARG A 231 -9.38 -5.72 -10.51
CA ARG A 231 -9.48 -6.03 -11.94
C ARG A 231 -9.54 -4.75 -12.77
N ARG A 232 -10.44 -3.82 -12.41
CA ARG A 232 -10.69 -2.61 -13.19
C ARG A 232 -9.49 -1.66 -13.16
N GLY A 233 -8.85 -1.51 -12.00
CA GLY A 233 -7.64 -0.69 -11.85
C GLY A 233 -6.45 -1.27 -12.61
N LEU A 234 -6.24 -2.59 -12.57
CA LEU A 234 -5.17 -3.25 -13.35
C LEU A 234 -5.44 -3.17 -14.86
N GLN A 235 -6.69 -3.35 -15.30
CA GLN A 235 -7.07 -3.16 -16.72
C GLN A 235 -6.77 -1.75 -17.20
N ASP A 236 -7.11 -0.74 -16.40
CA ASP A 236 -6.87 0.67 -16.75
C ASP A 236 -5.38 1.01 -16.74
N ALA A 237 -4.64 0.56 -15.71
CA ALA A 237 -3.24 0.92 -15.53
C ALA A 237 -2.28 0.17 -16.46
N LEU A 238 -2.58 -1.08 -16.83
CA LEU A 238 -1.69 -1.93 -17.66
C LEU A 238 -2.24 -2.20 -19.07
N GLY A 239 -3.44 -1.70 -19.39
CA GLY A 239 -4.03 -1.90 -20.70
C GLY A 239 -4.53 -3.31 -20.98
N LEU A 240 -4.83 -4.06 -19.93
CA LEU A 240 -5.21 -5.47 -20.02
C LEU A 240 -6.66 -5.62 -20.49
N SER A 241 -6.92 -6.71 -21.19
CA SER A 241 -8.25 -7.09 -21.64
C SER A 241 -8.93 -8.01 -20.61
N ARG A 242 -10.05 -8.64 -20.99
CA ARG A 242 -10.69 -9.63 -20.12
C ARG A 242 -10.00 -10.99 -20.16
N GLU A 243 -9.30 -11.32 -21.24
CA GLU A 243 -8.64 -12.62 -21.40
C GLU A 243 -7.33 -12.73 -20.60
N ASP A 244 -6.73 -11.61 -20.23
CA ASP A 244 -5.54 -11.56 -19.37
C ASP A 244 -5.82 -11.95 -17.90
N PHE A 245 -7.10 -12.09 -17.54
CA PHE A 245 -7.53 -12.52 -16.21
C PHE A 245 -8.08 -13.94 -16.24
N GLY A 246 -7.48 -14.82 -15.45
CA GLY A 246 -7.97 -16.18 -15.28
C GLY A 246 -6.86 -17.22 -15.06
N PRO A 247 -7.22 -18.49 -14.82
CA PRO A 247 -6.28 -19.52 -14.39
C PRO A 247 -5.17 -19.88 -15.39
N ASN A 248 -5.35 -19.53 -16.67
CA ASN A 248 -4.38 -19.75 -17.74
C ASN A 248 -3.80 -18.43 -18.26
N SER A 249 -4.04 -17.34 -17.54
CA SER A 249 -3.68 -15.99 -17.91
C SER A 249 -2.73 -15.40 -16.87
N GLY A 250 -2.08 -14.28 -17.19
CA GLY A 250 -1.04 -13.73 -16.34
C GLY A 250 -1.52 -13.18 -14.99
N ILE A 251 -2.80 -12.81 -14.83
CA ILE A 251 -3.34 -12.33 -13.53
C ILE A 251 -4.49 -13.21 -13.04
N VAL A 252 -4.40 -13.65 -11.78
CA VAL A 252 -5.47 -14.39 -11.09
C VAL A 252 -5.85 -13.68 -9.80
N LEU A 253 -7.15 -13.57 -9.55
CA LEU A 253 -7.72 -12.87 -8.40
C LEU A 253 -8.33 -13.91 -7.44
N PHE A 254 -8.07 -13.78 -6.15
CA PHE A 254 -8.49 -14.72 -5.10
C PHE A 254 -9.20 -13.99 -3.96
N GLU A 255 -10.33 -14.57 -3.51
CA GLU A 255 -11.00 -14.15 -2.28
C GLU A 255 -10.38 -14.79 -1.03
N ARG A 256 -9.72 -15.94 -1.20
CA ARG A 256 -9.24 -16.77 -0.10
C ARG A 256 -7.77 -17.13 -0.31
N SER A 257 -7.01 -17.09 0.78
CA SER A 257 -5.58 -17.38 0.80
C SER A 257 -5.26 -18.86 0.54
N ASP A 258 -6.12 -19.79 0.96
CA ASP A 258 -5.96 -21.24 0.72
C ASP A 258 -5.82 -21.56 -0.78
N ALA A 259 -6.74 -21.08 -1.59
CA ALA A 259 -6.74 -21.27 -3.05
C ALA A 259 -5.56 -20.56 -3.73
N LEU A 260 -5.12 -19.42 -3.17
CA LEU A 260 -3.95 -18.69 -3.67
C LEU A 260 -2.66 -19.49 -3.45
N VAL A 261 -2.47 -20.05 -2.25
CA VAL A 261 -1.31 -20.88 -1.90
C VAL A 261 -1.24 -22.11 -2.81
N GLU A 262 -2.34 -22.85 -2.96
CA GLU A 262 -2.39 -24.01 -3.86
C GLU A 262 -2.10 -23.65 -5.32
N ARG A 263 -2.42 -22.43 -5.74
CA ARG A 263 -2.07 -21.94 -7.08
C ARG A 263 -0.59 -21.60 -7.17
N ALA A 264 -0.06 -20.88 -6.19
CA ALA A 264 1.34 -20.47 -6.15
C ALA A 264 2.28 -21.69 -6.10
N ASP A 265 1.97 -22.70 -5.30
CA ASP A 265 2.73 -23.97 -5.26
C ASP A 265 2.80 -24.62 -6.66
N ARG A 266 1.65 -24.71 -7.35
CA ARG A 266 1.59 -25.26 -8.72
C ARG A 266 2.36 -24.44 -9.75
N LEU A 267 2.56 -23.14 -9.52
CA LEU A 267 3.38 -22.28 -10.40
C LEU A 267 4.86 -22.55 -10.16
N GLU A 268 5.29 -22.63 -8.91
CA GLU A 268 6.67 -22.98 -8.57
C GLU A 268 7.06 -24.37 -9.08
N GLU A 269 6.15 -25.36 -8.96
CA GLU A 269 6.35 -26.71 -9.52
C GLU A 269 6.57 -26.71 -11.03
N ARG A 270 6.05 -25.70 -11.74
CA ARG A 270 6.22 -25.51 -13.20
C ARG A 270 7.44 -24.66 -13.55
N GLY A 271 8.16 -24.14 -12.56
CA GLY A 271 9.26 -23.20 -12.75
C GLY A 271 8.80 -21.79 -13.12
N GLU A 272 7.54 -21.46 -12.88
CA GLU A 272 7.00 -20.10 -13.01
C GLU A 272 7.14 -19.34 -11.68
N VAL A 273 7.19 -18.02 -11.73
CA VAL A 273 7.37 -17.15 -10.56
C VAL A 273 6.03 -16.55 -10.13
N PRO A 274 5.49 -16.91 -8.95
CA PRO A 274 4.29 -16.29 -8.42
C PRO A 274 4.64 -14.92 -7.80
N LEU A 275 4.02 -13.85 -8.31
CA LEU A 275 4.00 -12.54 -7.67
C LEU A 275 2.71 -12.38 -6.88
N ILE A 276 2.79 -12.35 -5.55
CA ILE A 276 1.61 -12.28 -4.69
C ILE A 276 1.37 -10.83 -4.24
N LEU A 277 0.17 -10.32 -4.48
CA LEU A 277 -0.26 -8.99 -4.05
C LEU A 277 -1.39 -9.15 -3.03
N ILE A 278 -1.26 -8.52 -1.87
CA ILE A 278 -2.24 -8.61 -0.78
C ILE A 278 -2.86 -7.24 -0.56
N ASP A 279 -4.18 -7.15 -0.68
CA ASP A 279 -4.94 -5.91 -0.49
C ASP A 279 -4.79 -5.37 0.93
N ALA A 280 -4.88 -4.03 1.06
CA ALA A 280 -4.73 -3.36 2.34
C ALA A 280 -5.79 -3.77 3.37
N ALA A 281 -6.98 -4.17 2.89
CA ALA A 281 -8.07 -4.57 3.76
C ALA A 281 -7.98 -6.03 4.24
N GLU A 282 -6.96 -6.79 3.81
CA GLU A 282 -6.72 -8.13 4.32
C GLU A 282 -6.20 -8.10 5.75
N ARG A 283 -7.04 -8.53 6.70
CA ARG A 283 -6.72 -8.54 8.13
C ARG A 283 -5.77 -9.68 8.52
N ALA A 284 -5.74 -10.75 7.74
CA ALA A 284 -4.94 -11.93 8.02
C ALA A 284 -4.46 -12.55 6.70
N VAL A 285 -3.25 -13.09 6.74
CA VAL A 285 -2.64 -13.82 5.63
C VAL A 285 -2.13 -15.14 6.18
N ASP A 286 -2.34 -16.22 5.42
CA ASP A 286 -1.87 -17.54 5.80
C ASP A 286 -0.33 -17.58 5.76
N ILE A 287 0.28 -18.15 6.80
CA ILE A 287 1.74 -18.25 6.96
C ILE A 287 2.45 -18.84 5.72
N PRO A 288 1.92 -19.87 5.01
CA PRO A 288 2.50 -20.38 3.78
C PRO A 288 2.76 -19.32 2.70
N VAL A 289 1.96 -18.25 2.63
CA VAL A 289 2.16 -17.16 1.65
C VAL A 289 3.56 -16.53 1.79
N LEU A 290 4.09 -16.48 3.02
CA LEU A 290 5.40 -15.87 3.29
C LEU A 290 6.58 -16.71 2.79
N GLN A 291 6.34 -17.95 2.36
CA GLN A 291 7.37 -18.85 1.84
C GLN A 291 7.72 -18.53 0.38
N PHE A 292 6.79 -17.93 -0.36
CA PHE A 292 6.97 -17.60 -1.78
C PHE A 292 8.02 -16.51 -1.99
N PRO A 293 8.69 -16.51 -3.17
CA PRO A 293 9.80 -15.63 -3.45
C PRO A 293 9.42 -14.16 -3.54
N LEU A 294 8.24 -13.86 -4.11
CA LEU A 294 7.79 -12.50 -4.37
C LEU A 294 6.41 -12.25 -3.77
N TRP A 295 6.34 -11.32 -2.81
CA TRP A 295 5.08 -10.85 -2.28
C TRP A 295 5.15 -9.39 -1.82
N LEU A 296 4.06 -8.68 -2.07
CA LEU A 296 3.83 -7.32 -1.61
C LEU A 296 2.49 -7.29 -0.87
N ALA A 297 2.53 -6.85 0.39
CA ALA A 297 1.33 -6.61 1.17
C ALA A 297 1.16 -5.12 1.45
N PHE A 298 -0.06 -4.60 1.29
CA PHE A 298 -0.36 -3.26 1.75
C PHE A 298 -0.81 -3.31 3.20
N ALA A 299 -0.20 -2.49 4.06
CA ALA A 299 -0.65 -2.30 5.42
C ALA A 299 -1.57 -1.08 5.49
N ALA A 300 -2.87 -1.30 5.71
CA ALA A 300 -3.84 -0.22 5.86
C ALA A 300 -3.48 0.72 7.01
N GLY A 301 -3.71 2.02 6.81
CA GLY A 301 -3.62 3.00 7.88
C GLY A 301 -4.80 2.90 8.85
N PRO A 302 -4.73 3.49 10.05
CA PRO A 302 -5.81 3.44 11.05
C PRO A 302 -7.16 3.92 10.49
N ASP A 303 -7.16 5.00 9.70
CA ASP A 303 -8.39 5.60 9.16
C ASP A 303 -9.00 4.81 7.98
N GLU A 304 -8.21 3.96 7.31
CA GLU A 304 -8.64 3.18 6.14
C GLU A 304 -9.38 1.90 6.55
N ILE A 305 -9.07 1.35 7.73
CA ILE A 305 -9.72 0.16 8.28
C ILE A 305 -11.11 0.52 8.84
N ASP A 306 -11.22 1.66 9.53
CA ASP A 306 -12.47 2.13 10.15
C ASP A 306 -13.52 2.54 9.09
N SER A 307 -13.07 3.11 7.96
CA SER A 307 -13.95 3.49 6.84
C SER A 307 -14.64 2.30 6.18
N ASP A 308 -13.99 1.12 6.20
CA ASP A 308 -14.52 -0.11 5.62
C ASP A 308 -15.52 -0.83 6.55
N ASP A 309 -15.42 -0.67 7.87
CA ASP A 309 -16.36 -1.25 8.85
C ASP A 309 -17.68 -0.46 8.95
N ASP A 310 -17.68 0.85 8.69
CA ASP A 310 -18.89 1.70 8.72
C ASP A 310 -19.83 1.49 7.48
N LEU A 311 -19.38 0.74 6.47
CA LEU A 311 -20.14 0.42 5.26
C LEU A 311 -20.80 -0.99 5.29
N LEU A 312 -20.64 -1.73 6.39
CA LEU A 312 -21.24 -3.06 6.63
C LEU A 312 -22.45 -2.98 7.59
#